data_AF-A0A921EQ55-F1
#
_entry.id   AF-A0A921EQ55-F1
#
_cell.length_a   1.000
_cell.length_b   1.000
_cell.length_c   1.000
_cell.angle_alpha   90.00
_cell.angle_beta   90.00
_cell.angle_gamma   90.00
#
_symmetry.space_group_name_H-M   'P 1'
#
loop_
_entity.id
_entity.type
_entity.pdbx_description
1 polymer ?
#
loop_
_entity_poly.entity_id
_entity_poly.type
_entity_poly.pdbx_seq_one_letter_code
_entity_poly.pdbx_strand_id
1 'polypeptide(L)'
;MDSLASGGTTFEHAYSATPTCVPARVGLFTGMSQEQHGRLGYAEGVPFPELYPVTMQGCLRDAGYQTQAIGKMHVYPERARCGFDDVKLH
;
A
#
# COMPACT_ATOMS: atom_id res chain seq x y z
N MET A 1 -20.16 0.59 10.09
CA MET A 1 -19.80 0.44 8.67
C MET A 1 -20.96 0.90 7.79
N ASP A 2 -22.19 0.55 8.15
CA ASP A 2 -23.42 0.88 7.41
C ASP A 2 -23.61 2.38 7.16
N SER A 3 -23.37 3.24 8.17
CA SER A 3 -23.48 4.69 8.00
C SER A 3 -22.46 5.27 7.00
N LEU A 4 -21.28 4.65 6.84
CA LEU A 4 -20.31 5.08 5.83
C LEU A 4 -20.75 4.60 4.45
N ALA A 5 -21.25 3.36 4.36
CA ALA A 5 -21.74 2.79 3.11
C ALA A 5 -22.95 3.58 2.55
N SER A 6 -23.86 4.04 3.42
CA SER A 6 -25.02 4.84 3.02
C SER A 6 -24.68 6.26 2.59
N GLY A 7 -23.54 6.80 3.04
CA GLY A 7 -23.10 8.17 2.76
C GLY A 7 -22.06 8.28 1.63
N GLY A 8 -21.69 7.18 1.00
CA GLY A 8 -20.63 7.13 -0.01
C GLY A 8 -20.95 6.21 -1.18
N THR A 9 -19.93 5.89 -1.97
CA THR A 9 -20.05 4.94 -3.08
C THR A 9 -19.56 3.57 -2.64
N THR A 10 -20.41 2.55 -2.79
CA THR A 10 -20.07 1.15 -2.51
C THR A 10 -19.77 0.42 -3.81
N PHE A 11 -18.61 -0.22 -3.88
CA PHE A 11 -18.24 -1.11 -4.98
C PHE A 11 -18.57 -2.55 -4.58
N GLU A 12 -19.70 -3.09 -5.06
CA GLU A 12 -20.17 -4.45 -4.72
C GLU A 12 -19.20 -5.56 -5.16
N HIS A 13 -18.35 -5.25 -6.15
CA HIS A 13 -17.40 -6.18 -6.76
C HIS A 13 -15.97 -5.61 -6.75
N ALA A 14 -15.46 -5.30 -5.56
CA ALA A 14 -14.07 -4.92 -5.35
C ALA A 14 -13.19 -6.13 -5.00
N TYR A 15 -12.20 -6.45 -5.84
CA TYR A 15 -11.34 -7.62 -5.68
C TYR A 15 -9.88 -7.22 -5.42
N SER A 16 -9.19 -8.03 -4.61
CA SER A 16 -7.73 -7.97 -4.52
C SER A 16 -7.12 -8.71 -5.70
N ALA A 17 -6.12 -8.10 -6.34
CA ALA A 17 -5.39 -8.71 -7.45
C ALA A 17 -4.59 -9.96 -7.02
N THR A 18 -4.25 -10.05 -5.73
CA THR A 18 -3.56 -11.21 -5.16
C THR A 18 -4.17 -11.64 -3.82
N PRO A 19 -4.18 -12.94 -3.49
CA PRO A 19 -4.82 -13.45 -2.28
C PRO A 19 -3.89 -13.42 -1.04
N THR A 20 -2.77 -12.69 -1.08
CA THR A 20 -1.81 -12.64 0.04
C THR A 20 -1.40 -11.22 0.38
N CYS A 21 -1.13 -10.99 1.67
CA CYS A 21 -1.05 -9.65 2.24
C CYS A 21 0.08 -8.76 1.68
N VAL A 22 1.28 -9.30 1.42
CA VAL A 22 2.41 -8.51 0.92
C VAL A 22 2.15 -8.02 -0.52
N PRO A 23 1.90 -8.88 -1.52
CA PRO A 23 1.69 -8.41 -2.88
C PRO A 23 0.41 -7.58 -3.03
N ALA A 24 -0.65 -7.86 -2.27
CA ALA A 24 -1.85 -7.02 -2.28
C ALA A 24 -1.54 -5.58 -1.84
N ARG A 25 -0.65 -5.41 -0.84
CA ARG A 25 -0.23 -4.07 -0.37
C ARG A 25 0.72 -3.39 -1.35
N VAL A 26 1.63 -4.13 -1.99
CA VAL A 26 2.47 -3.57 -3.05
C VAL A 26 1.59 -3.02 -4.18
N GLY A 27 0.67 -3.84 -4.70
CA GLY A 27 -0.27 -3.40 -5.74
C GLY A 27 -1.12 -2.19 -5.31
N LEU A 28 -1.61 -2.18 -4.05
CA LEU A 28 -2.35 -1.03 -3.52
C LEU A 28 -1.49 0.25 -3.44
N PHE A 29 -0.22 0.14 -3.02
CA PHE A 29 0.65 1.31 -2.87
C PHE A 29 1.18 1.82 -4.21
N THR A 30 1.45 0.96 -5.18
CA THR A 30 2.07 1.36 -6.45
C THR A 30 1.06 1.54 -7.58
N GLY A 31 -0.13 0.96 -7.47
CA GLY A 31 -1.12 0.88 -8.55
C GLY A 31 -0.72 -0.05 -9.69
N MET A 32 0.38 -0.80 -9.56
CA MET A 32 0.89 -1.71 -10.58
C MET A 32 0.17 -3.07 -10.52
N SER A 33 0.08 -3.76 -11.66
CA SER A 33 -0.39 -5.15 -11.68
C SER A 33 0.61 -6.11 -11.02
N GLN A 34 0.15 -7.30 -10.64
CA GLN A 34 0.99 -8.34 -10.04
C GLN A 34 2.17 -8.79 -10.91
N GLU A 35 1.98 -8.80 -12.23
CA GLU A 35 3.02 -9.11 -13.20
C GLU A 35 4.10 -8.01 -13.22
N GLN A 36 3.69 -6.75 -13.11
CA GLN A 36 4.60 -5.61 -13.20
C GLN A 36 5.39 -5.38 -11.91
N HIS A 37 4.74 -5.45 -10.74
CA HIS A 37 5.44 -5.22 -9.47
C HIS A 37 6.28 -6.43 -9.03
N GLY A 38 6.14 -7.59 -9.68
CA GLY A 38 7.00 -8.77 -9.52
C GLY A 38 7.02 -9.39 -8.11
N ARG A 39 6.13 -8.94 -7.21
CA ARG A 39 6.05 -9.45 -5.84
C ARG A 39 5.14 -10.67 -5.86
N LEU A 40 5.73 -11.85 -5.94
CA LEU A 40 5.00 -13.10 -5.94
C LEU A 40 5.16 -13.79 -4.58
N GLY A 41 4.04 -14.01 -3.89
CA GLY A 41 4.01 -14.67 -2.59
C GLY A 41 4.76 -13.96 -1.47
N TYR A 42 5.06 -14.72 -0.42
CA TYR A 42 5.83 -14.25 0.73
C TYR A 42 7.32 -14.53 0.53
N ALA A 43 8.15 -13.52 0.79
CA ALA A 43 9.61 -13.65 0.85
C ALA A 43 10.14 -12.55 1.78
N GLU A 44 11.03 -12.90 2.69
CA GLU A 44 11.61 -11.94 3.64
C GLU A 44 12.73 -11.12 2.99
N GLY A 45 13.04 -9.95 3.58
CA GLY A 45 14.21 -9.16 3.19
C GLY A 45 14.10 -8.44 1.83
N VAL A 46 12.94 -8.42 1.19
CA VAL A 46 12.74 -7.76 -0.11
C VAL A 46 12.64 -6.23 0.08
N PRO A 47 13.62 -5.43 -0.36
CA PRO A 47 13.69 -4.00 -0.05
C PRO A 47 12.64 -3.21 -0.83
N PHE A 48 11.59 -2.76 -0.13
CA PHE A 48 10.47 -2.05 -0.72
C PHE A 48 10.88 -0.72 -1.38
N PRO A 49 11.63 0.19 -0.72
CA PRO A 49 11.92 1.50 -1.31
C PRO A 49 12.74 1.45 -2.60
N GLU A 50 13.59 0.45 -2.73
CA GLU A 50 14.45 0.25 -3.91
C GLU A 50 13.66 -0.27 -5.10
N LEU A 51 12.71 -1.18 -4.85
CA LEU A 51 11.90 -1.80 -5.90
C LEU A 51 10.70 -0.93 -6.30
N TYR A 52 10.19 -0.11 -5.38
CA TYR A 52 8.94 0.63 -5.53
C TYR A 52 9.13 2.11 -5.16
N PRO A 53 9.89 2.88 -5.97
CA PRO A 53 10.21 4.28 -5.66
C PRO A 53 9.01 5.22 -5.78
N VAL A 54 8.01 4.86 -6.61
CA VAL A 54 6.79 5.65 -6.81
C VAL A 54 5.61 4.94 -6.16
N THR A 55 4.90 5.66 -5.30
CA THR A 55 3.74 5.16 -4.56
C THR A 55 2.65 6.20 -4.50
N MET A 56 1.40 5.77 -4.35
CA MET A 56 0.22 6.63 -4.23
C MET A 56 0.39 7.68 -3.12
N GLN A 57 0.81 7.25 -1.93
CA GLN A 57 1.11 8.14 -0.81
C GLN A 57 2.25 9.12 -1.12
N GLY A 58 3.31 8.69 -1.82
CA GLY A 58 4.38 9.58 -2.25
C GLY A 58 3.88 10.66 -3.20
N CYS A 59 3.04 10.28 -4.18
CA CYS A 59 2.42 11.23 -5.10
C CYS A 59 1.51 12.24 -4.38
N LEU A 60 0.74 11.79 -3.38
CA LEU A 60 -0.10 12.68 -2.56
C LEU A 60 0.75 13.66 -1.75
N ARG A 61 1.83 13.17 -1.13
CA ARG A 61 2.78 14.01 -0.41
C ARG A 61 3.39 15.08 -1.31
N ASP A 62 3.86 14.68 -2.48
CA ASP A 62 4.48 15.60 -3.45
C ASP A 62 3.45 16.62 -4.00
N ALA A 63 2.15 16.31 -3.94
CA ALA A 63 1.05 17.23 -4.23
C ALA A 63 0.63 18.13 -3.04
N GLY A 64 1.35 18.08 -1.91
CA GLY A 64 1.13 18.95 -0.75
C GLY A 64 0.23 18.38 0.35
N TYR A 65 -0.13 17.09 0.29
CA TYR A 65 -0.86 16.44 1.37
C TYR A 65 0.08 15.95 2.47
N GLN A 66 -0.36 16.01 3.72
CA GLN A 66 0.30 15.30 4.81
C GLN A 66 -0.14 13.83 4.80
N THR A 67 0.83 12.92 4.81
CA THR A 67 0.58 11.47 4.66
C THR A 67 1.07 10.69 5.88
N GLN A 68 0.18 9.91 6.49
CA GLN A 68 0.46 9.13 7.71
C GLN A 68 0.03 7.68 7.52
N ALA A 69 0.90 6.74 7.88
CA ALA A 69 0.53 5.35 8.06
C ALA A 69 0.48 4.97 9.54
N ILE A 70 -0.55 4.22 9.94
CA ILE A 70 -0.71 3.68 11.30
C ILE A 70 -1.08 2.20 11.17
N GLY A 71 -0.31 1.33 11.83
CA GLY A 71 -0.52 -0.12 11.85
C GLY A 71 0.42 -0.89 10.93
N LYS A 72 -0.05 -2.05 10.44
CA LYS A 72 0.78 -3.00 9.68
C LYS A 72 0.93 -2.59 8.22
N MET A 73 2.18 -2.35 7.81
CA MET A 73 2.54 -2.11 6.41
C MET A 73 3.07 -3.36 5.70
N HIS A 74 3.68 -4.27 6.45
CA HIS A 74 4.24 -5.52 5.93
C HIS A 74 5.23 -5.32 4.78
N VAL A 75 6.19 -4.42 4.99
CA VAL A 75 7.28 -4.05 4.07
C VAL A 75 8.62 -4.32 4.72
N TYR A 76 9.68 -4.42 3.92
CA TYR A 76 11.05 -4.48 4.41
C TYR A 76 11.88 -3.32 3.83
N PRO A 77 12.73 -2.64 4.64
CA PRO A 77 12.80 -2.71 6.10
C PRO A 77 11.47 -2.33 6.76
N GLU A 78 11.18 -2.84 7.97
CA GLU A 78 9.85 -2.69 8.61
C GLU A 78 9.39 -1.23 8.77
N ARG A 79 10.33 -0.31 9.00
CA ARG A 79 10.09 1.12 9.17
C ARG A 79 10.28 1.92 7.87
N ALA A 80 10.34 1.24 6.73
CA ALA A 80 10.32 1.92 5.44
C ALA A 80 9.07 2.79 5.35
N ARG A 81 9.26 4.07 5.03
CA ARG A 81 8.14 5.01 4.94
C ARG A 81 7.29 4.82 3.69
N CYS A 82 7.81 4.15 2.67
CA CYS A 82 7.08 3.84 1.44
C CYS A 82 6.38 5.06 0.82
N GLY A 83 6.91 6.28 0.97
CA GLY A 83 6.28 7.51 0.49
C GLY A 83 5.45 8.30 1.51
N PHE A 84 5.11 7.73 2.67
CA PHE A 84 4.47 8.47 3.77
C PHE A 84 5.45 9.46 4.43
N ASP A 85 4.91 10.52 5.04
CA ASP A 85 5.69 11.43 5.89
C ASP A 85 6.07 10.77 7.22
N ASP A 86 5.12 10.04 7.82
CA ASP A 86 5.33 9.31 9.07
C ASP A 86 4.67 7.93 9.09
N VAL A 87 5.29 7.01 9.82
CA VAL A 87 4.81 5.62 9.98
C VAL A 87 4.88 5.21 11.45
N LYS A 88 3.72 4.91 12.02
CA LYS A 88 3.57 4.36 13.37
C LYS A 88 3.14 2.89 13.29
N LEU A 89 4.09 1.99 13.51
CA LEU A 89 3.81 0.55 13.59
C LEU A 89 3.12 0.21 14.92
N HIS A 90 2.27 -0.82 14.91
CA HIS A 90 1.61 -1.36 16.10
C HIS A 90 1.88 -2.86 16.21
#